data_AF-A0A9P4TFP3-F1
#
_entry.id   AF-A0A9P4TFP3-F1
#
_cell.length_a   1.000
_cell.length_b   1.000
_cell.length_c   1.000
_cell.angle_alpha   90.00
_cell.angle_beta   90.00
_cell.angle_gamma   90.00
#
_symmetry.space_group_name_H-M   'P 1'
#
loop_
_entity.id
_entity.type
_entity.pdbx_description
1 polymer ?
#
loop_
_entity_poly.entity_id
_entity_poly.type
_entity_poly.pdbx_seq_one_letter_code
_entity_poly.pdbx_strand_id
1 'polypeptide(L)'
;MLFIQNKPDLSLLGRVASQPSDEDGPCPNLNDQNPVVQKKCKPTAVRTWYCAYDSATGSYIDDLTVCSACVFRVNTIFPSLTGLFRPVSGGAQVQATCDLLTSPNLLEGQRGGWYLNKLIEAERDAVAGRADLHPIIAFYKRWASIPVCLKDDPVPAGVPYYKFATFMPMFAACQHCYTAYFLPLLESTNAPPFMRDLQLESNSGGFICDMYSPRQLSWFEEACATNDIQAWKQKILAREAKFQEINLRLQQLKAQYQACNSQAYMHHSQGQTAEIDGMLQAGRWDAGAWYNAPALRSAINHDRANTARNQGEQAMLQAQLISRNYDLVQKEWTDMYE
;
A
#
# COMPACT_ATOMS: atom_id res chain seq x y z
N MET A 1 32.97 -4.09 -19.70
CA MET A 1 31.62 -4.52 -19.28
C MET A 1 31.72 -5.06 -17.86
N LEU A 2 30.97 -4.48 -16.93
CA LEU A 2 31.08 -4.71 -15.47
C LEU A 2 31.04 -6.18 -15.05
N PHE A 3 30.34 -7.02 -15.81
CA PHE A 3 30.17 -8.44 -15.51
C PHE A 3 31.37 -9.31 -15.89
N ILE A 4 32.32 -8.81 -16.68
CA ILE A 4 33.51 -9.57 -17.12
C ILE A 4 34.70 -9.38 -16.16
N GLN A 5 34.76 -8.27 -15.41
CA GLN A 5 36.01 -7.86 -14.74
C GLN A 5 36.03 -8.08 -13.22
N ASN A 6 34.91 -8.42 -12.57
CA ASN A 6 34.82 -8.62 -11.12
C ASN A 6 35.49 -7.51 -10.27
N LYS A 7 35.60 -6.31 -10.84
CA LYS A 7 36.18 -5.11 -10.22
C LYS A 7 35.15 -4.00 -10.28
N PRO A 8 34.98 -3.20 -9.20
CA PRO A 8 34.07 -2.07 -9.21
C PRO A 8 34.56 -1.02 -10.22
N ASP A 9 33.85 -0.91 -11.34
CA ASP A 9 34.09 0.12 -12.36
C ASP A 9 33.32 1.40 -12.00
N LEU A 10 34.03 2.30 -11.31
CA LEU A 10 33.49 3.62 -10.92
C LEU A 10 33.16 4.50 -12.14
N SER A 11 33.63 4.16 -13.34
CA SER A 11 33.29 4.92 -14.55
C SER A 11 31.81 4.80 -14.93
N LEU A 12 31.14 3.69 -14.56
CA LEU A 12 29.69 3.56 -14.74
C LEU A 12 28.94 4.58 -13.87
N LEU A 13 29.33 4.73 -12.60
CA LEU A 13 28.74 5.71 -11.70
C LEU A 13 28.90 7.13 -12.26
N GLY A 14 30.10 7.44 -12.77
CA GLY A 14 30.35 8.68 -13.49
C GLY A 14 29.39 8.88 -14.66
N ARG A 15 29.22 7.88 -15.54
CA ARG A 15 28.34 7.97 -16.71
C ARG A 15 26.86 8.15 -16.35
N VAL A 16 26.38 7.44 -15.33
CA VAL A 16 25.00 7.56 -14.85
C VAL A 16 24.78 8.91 -14.16
N ALA A 17 25.77 9.41 -13.41
CA ALA A 17 25.69 10.71 -12.73
C ALA A 17 25.82 11.91 -13.70
N SER A 18 26.59 11.74 -14.78
CA SER A 18 26.81 12.76 -15.82
C SER A 18 25.72 12.74 -16.89
N GLN A 19 24.62 12.01 -16.64
CA GLN A 19 23.57 11.82 -17.62
C GLN A 19 22.92 13.19 -17.95
N PRO A 20 22.84 13.56 -19.24
CA PRO A 20 22.16 14.77 -19.65
C PRO A 20 20.67 14.68 -19.26
N SER A 21 20.09 15.83 -18.93
CA SER A 21 18.65 15.92 -18.70
C SER A 21 17.92 15.49 -19.96
N ASP A 22 17.16 14.40 -19.84
CA ASP A 22 16.22 13.93 -20.84
C ASP A 22 15.19 15.03 -21.18
N GLU A 23 14.73 15.09 -22.44
CA GLU A 23 13.78 16.12 -22.90
C GLU A 23 12.48 16.08 -22.09
N ASP A 24 12.06 14.87 -21.70
CA ASP A 24 10.88 14.68 -20.87
C ASP A 24 11.17 14.85 -19.35
N GLY A 25 12.42 15.12 -18.96
CA GLY A 25 12.86 15.35 -17.58
C GLY A 25 13.21 14.08 -16.77
N PRO A 26 13.45 14.18 -15.44
CA PRO A 26 13.73 13.01 -14.60
C PRO A 26 12.52 12.08 -14.46
N CYS A 27 12.72 10.80 -14.13
CA CYS A 27 11.64 9.84 -13.93
C CYS A 27 10.57 10.38 -12.95
N PRO A 28 9.27 10.30 -13.27
CA PRO A 28 8.23 10.89 -12.43
C PRO A 28 8.13 10.24 -11.04
N ASN A 29 8.53 8.97 -10.91
CA ASN A 29 8.58 8.25 -9.62
C ASN A 29 9.68 8.77 -8.68
N LEU A 30 10.62 9.60 -9.16
CA LEU A 30 11.72 10.16 -8.35
C LEU A 30 11.44 11.59 -7.88
N ASN A 31 10.25 12.13 -8.14
CA ASN A 31 9.88 13.47 -7.70
C ASN A 31 9.26 13.42 -6.30
N ASP A 32 10.09 13.55 -5.26
CA ASP A 32 9.65 13.54 -3.85
C ASP A 32 8.72 14.70 -3.47
N GLN A 33 8.66 15.75 -4.28
CA GLN A 33 7.74 16.87 -4.09
C GLN A 33 6.33 16.55 -4.60
N ASN A 34 6.16 15.48 -5.39
CA ASN A 34 4.87 15.10 -5.92
C ASN A 34 4.00 14.44 -4.83
N PRO A 35 2.79 14.95 -4.55
CA PRO A 35 1.93 14.39 -3.50
C PRO A 35 1.53 12.93 -3.75
N VAL A 36 1.48 12.48 -5.01
CA VAL A 36 1.21 11.09 -5.38
C VAL A 36 2.40 10.20 -4.98
N VAL A 37 3.63 10.66 -5.21
CA VAL A 37 4.85 9.95 -4.79
C VAL A 37 4.95 9.91 -3.26
N GLN A 38 4.60 11.00 -2.57
CA GLN A 38 4.54 11.06 -1.10
C GLN A 38 3.50 10.10 -0.51
N LYS A 39 2.36 9.95 -1.20
CA LYS A 39 1.34 8.93 -0.88
C LYS A 39 1.76 7.51 -1.28
N LYS A 40 3.00 7.31 -1.74
CA LYS A 40 3.51 6.03 -2.23
C LYS A 40 2.59 5.49 -3.32
N CYS A 41 2.45 6.23 -4.41
CA CYS A 41 1.75 5.81 -5.61
C CYS A 41 2.58 6.23 -6.83
N LYS A 42 2.37 5.57 -7.98
CA LYS A 42 2.98 5.97 -9.24
C LYS A 42 2.26 7.19 -9.81
N PRO A 43 2.92 8.36 -9.94
CA PRO A 43 2.32 9.51 -10.60
C PRO A 43 2.18 9.25 -12.10
N THR A 44 1.03 9.62 -12.64
CA THR A 44 0.82 9.64 -14.09
C THR A 44 1.49 10.88 -14.69
N ALA A 45 2.11 10.75 -15.87
CA ALA A 45 2.76 11.85 -16.59
C ALA A 45 2.53 11.76 -18.11
N VAL A 46 2.55 12.91 -18.80
CA VAL A 46 2.47 12.99 -20.27
C VAL A 46 3.88 13.07 -20.83
N ARG A 47 4.37 11.98 -21.44
CA ARG A 47 5.77 11.80 -21.85
C ARG A 47 5.89 10.77 -22.97
N THR A 48 7.08 10.63 -23.54
CA THR A 48 7.41 9.50 -24.41
C THR A 48 7.56 8.24 -23.55
N TRP A 49 6.66 7.28 -23.77
CA TRP A 49 6.67 6.00 -23.06
C TRP A 49 7.27 4.90 -23.93
N TYR A 50 7.86 3.92 -23.28
CA TYR A 50 8.49 2.78 -23.91
C TYR A 50 7.91 1.50 -23.31
N CYS A 51 7.68 0.51 -24.16
CA CYS A 51 7.27 -0.82 -23.74
C CYS A 51 8.33 -1.84 -24.17
N ALA A 52 8.39 -2.95 -23.43
CA ALA A 52 9.25 -4.05 -23.84
C ALA A 52 8.72 -4.65 -25.16
N TYR A 53 9.62 -4.87 -26.11
CA TYR A 53 9.32 -5.39 -27.43
C TYR A 53 9.68 -6.87 -27.51
N ASP A 54 8.70 -7.71 -27.82
CA ASP A 54 8.89 -9.11 -28.10
C ASP A 54 9.19 -9.32 -29.59
N SER A 55 10.45 -9.64 -29.91
CA SER A 55 10.89 -9.90 -31.28
C SER A 55 10.31 -11.18 -31.88
N ALA A 56 9.90 -12.15 -31.07
CA ALA A 56 9.34 -13.42 -31.55
C ALA A 56 7.91 -13.24 -32.05
N THR A 57 7.12 -12.39 -31.39
CA THR A 57 5.73 -12.10 -31.77
C THR A 57 5.59 -10.80 -32.55
N GLY A 58 6.61 -9.94 -32.58
CA GLY A 58 6.56 -8.62 -33.20
C GLY A 58 5.64 -7.63 -32.46
N SER A 59 5.43 -7.84 -31.16
CA SER A 59 4.43 -7.09 -30.37
C SER A 59 5.03 -6.45 -29.12
N TYR A 60 4.35 -5.43 -28.61
CA TYR A 60 4.69 -4.75 -27.36
C TYR A 60 4.01 -5.42 -26.16
N ILE A 61 4.66 -5.35 -25.01
CA ILE A 61 4.04 -5.65 -23.72
C ILE A 61 3.43 -4.34 -23.20
N ASP A 62 2.21 -4.04 -23.62
CA ASP A 62 1.55 -2.74 -23.39
C ASP A 62 1.27 -2.45 -21.91
N ASP A 63 1.13 -3.50 -21.09
CA ASP A 63 0.93 -3.40 -19.65
C ASP A 63 2.23 -3.06 -18.87
N LEU A 64 3.37 -2.94 -19.57
CA LEU A 64 4.66 -2.57 -18.98
C LEU A 64 5.21 -1.30 -19.62
N THR A 65 5.01 -0.18 -18.92
CA THR A 65 5.38 1.16 -19.37
C THR A 65 6.60 1.69 -18.63
N VAL A 66 7.57 2.20 -19.39
CA VAL A 66 8.83 2.73 -18.87
C VAL A 66 9.10 4.11 -19.46
N CYS A 67 9.45 5.07 -18.60
CA CYS A 67 9.80 6.40 -19.09
C CYS A 67 11.18 6.41 -19.78
N SER A 68 11.36 7.33 -20.71
CA SER A 68 12.62 7.64 -21.40
C SER A 68 13.84 7.68 -20.48
N ALA A 69 13.77 8.37 -19.33
CA ALA A 69 14.85 8.45 -18.36
C ALA A 69 15.26 7.08 -17.78
N CYS A 70 14.30 6.19 -17.51
CA CYS A 70 14.57 4.83 -17.04
C CYS A 70 15.15 3.96 -18.16
N VAL A 71 14.63 4.06 -19.39
CA VAL A 71 15.18 3.32 -20.55
C VAL A 71 16.64 3.71 -20.81
N PHE A 72 16.96 4.99 -20.73
CA PHE A 72 18.35 5.45 -20.90
C PHE A 72 19.28 4.84 -19.85
N ARG A 73 18.86 4.81 -18.58
CA ARG A 73 19.63 4.18 -17.50
C ARG A 73 19.79 2.68 -17.71
N VAL A 74 18.71 2.00 -18.10
CA VAL A 74 18.74 0.56 -18.44
C VAL A 74 19.75 0.31 -19.57
N ASN A 75 19.71 1.06 -20.67
CA ASN A 75 20.66 0.90 -21.78
C ASN A 75 22.10 1.23 -21.38
N THR A 76 22.29 2.16 -20.42
CA THR A 76 23.62 2.51 -19.90
C THR A 76 24.20 1.41 -19.01
N ILE A 77 23.37 0.80 -18.17
CA ILE A 77 23.78 -0.24 -17.21
C ILE A 77 23.86 -1.62 -17.88
N PHE A 78 22.92 -1.90 -18.79
CA PHE A 78 22.73 -3.18 -19.49
C PHE A 78 22.84 -2.96 -21.02
N PRO A 79 24.04 -2.65 -21.53
CA PRO A 79 24.22 -2.29 -22.93
C PRO A 79 23.85 -3.43 -23.90
N SER A 80 23.96 -4.69 -23.46
CA SER A 80 23.62 -5.85 -24.28
C SER A 80 22.10 -6.01 -24.46
N LEU A 81 21.30 -5.33 -23.65
CA LEU A 81 19.84 -5.32 -23.72
C LEU A 81 19.29 -4.06 -24.44
N THR A 82 20.16 -3.28 -25.08
CA THR A 82 19.75 -2.09 -25.82
C THR A 82 18.71 -2.45 -26.90
N GLY A 83 17.60 -1.72 -26.91
CA GLY A 83 16.49 -1.95 -27.85
C GLY A 83 15.43 -2.94 -27.36
N LEU A 84 15.57 -3.48 -26.13
CA LEU A 84 14.52 -4.22 -25.43
C LEU A 84 13.28 -3.34 -25.23
N PHE A 85 13.47 -2.09 -24.80
CA PHE A 85 12.41 -1.10 -24.68
C PHE A 85 12.39 -0.21 -25.91
N ARG A 86 11.25 -0.08 -26.58
CA ARG A 86 11.09 0.80 -27.74
C ARG A 86 9.92 1.76 -27.53
N PRO A 87 9.95 2.97 -28.14
CA PRO A 87 8.92 3.95 -27.93
C PRO A 87 7.58 3.45 -28.49
N VAL A 88 6.52 3.63 -27.72
CA VAL A 88 5.15 3.36 -28.17
C VAL A 88 4.53 4.61 -28.80
N SER A 89 3.37 4.44 -29.44
CA SER A 89 2.62 5.55 -30.05
C SER A 89 3.45 6.37 -31.07
N GLY A 90 4.41 5.73 -31.74
CA GLY A 90 5.32 6.39 -32.68
C GLY A 90 6.24 7.45 -32.05
N GLY A 91 6.45 7.39 -30.73
CA GLY A 91 7.20 8.41 -29.99
C GLY A 91 6.38 9.63 -29.58
N ALA A 92 5.05 9.61 -29.76
CA ALA A 92 4.18 10.66 -29.26
C ALA A 92 4.12 10.65 -27.73
N GLN A 93 4.04 11.84 -27.14
CA GLN A 93 3.85 11.97 -25.70
C GLN A 93 2.40 11.56 -25.34
N VAL A 94 2.27 10.55 -24.47
CA VAL A 94 0.97 10.05 -23.99
C VAL A 94 0.96 9.98 -22.46
N GLN A 95 -0.21 9.82 -21.87
CA GLN A 95 -0.38 9.77 -20.43
C GLN A 95 -0.21 8.31 -19.91
N ALA A 96 0.81 8.05 -19.09
CA ALA A 96 1.01 6.73 -18.45
C ALA A 96 1.84 6.84 -17.14
N THR A 97 2.26 5.72 -16.57
CA THR A 97 3.07 5.61 -15.34
C THR A 97 4.39 4.87 -15.61
N CYS A 98 5.38 4.95 -14.71
CA CYS A 98 6.64 4.22 -14.88
C CYS A 98 6.69 2.97 -13.98
N ASP A 99 6.89 1.79 -14.57
CA ASP A 99 6.88 0.50 -13.87
C ASP A 99 8.25 0.03 -13.36
N LEU A 100 9.33 0.62 -13.88
CA LEU A 100 10.69 0.12 -13.66
C LEU A 100 11.33 0.59 -12.35
N LEU A 101 10.78 1.62 -11.69
CA LEU A 101 11.44 2.28 -10.57
C LEU A 101 10.72 2.08 -9.24
N THR A 102 11.47 1.50 -8.30
CA THR A 102 11.17 1.21 -6.90
C THR A 102 10.97 2.50 -6.10
N SER A 103 9.75 2.80 -5.64
CA SER A 103 9.63 3.62 -4.43
C SER A 103 9.90 2.70 -3.23
N PRO A 104 10.81 3.07 -2.30
CA PRO A 104 11.34 2.18 -1.26
C PRO A 104 10.29 1.67 -0.26
N ASN A 105 9.07 2.20 -0.28
CA ASN A 105 7.99 1.84 0.65
C ASN A 105 6.72 1.31 -0.05
N LEU A 106 6.80 0.98 -1.34
CA LEU A 106 5.68 0.47 -2.14
C LEU A 106 5.66 -1.08 -2.16
N LEU A 107 4.46 -1.65 -2.01
CA LEU A 107 4.15 -3.01 -2.51
C LEU A 107 4.58 -3.21 -3.95
N GLU A 108 4.28 -2.21 -4.78
CA GLU A 108 4.60 -2.15 -6.20
C GLU A 108 6.11 -1.94 -6.45
N GLY A 109 6.84 -1.46 -5.45
CA GLY A 109 8.30 -1.33 -5.49
C GLY A 109 8.96 -2.70 -5.61
N GLN A 110 8.44 -3.73 -4.94
CA GLN A 110 8.99 -5.08 -5.05
C GLN A 110 8.98 -5.58 -6.51
N ARG A 111 7.91 -5.27 -7.27
CA ARG A 111 7.80 -5.64 -8.69
C ARG A 111 8.83 -4.95 -9.57
N GLY A 112 9.06 -3.65 -9.37
CA GLY A 112 10.15 -2.92 -10.04
C GLY A 112 11.51 -3.57 -9.77
N GLY A 113 11.76 -3.99 -8.52
CA GLY A 113 12.93 -4.78 -8.15
C GLY A 113 13.02 -6.12 -8.89
N TRP A 114 11.92 -6.85 -9.05
CA TRP A 114 11.90 -8.09 -9.82
C TRP A 114 12.21 -7.88 -11.30
N TYR A 115 11.69 -6.81 -11.91
CA TYR A 115 12.01 -6.46 -13.29
C TYR A 115 13.50 -6.14 -13.46
N LEU A 116 14.09 -5.39 -12.52
CA LEU A 116 15.53 -5.10 -12.50
C LEU A 116 16.36 -6.37 -12.32
N ASN A 117 15.97 -7.27 -11.42
CA ASN A 117 16.66 -8.55 -11.24
C ASN A 117 16.65 -9.38 -12.53
N LYS A 118 15.54 -9.40 -13.28
CA LYS A 118 15.49 -10.07 -14.59
C LYS A 118 16.35 -9.40 -15.65
N LEU A 119 16.49 -8.08 -15.64
CA LEU A 119 17.47 -7.40 -16.50
C LEU A 119 18.91 -7.80 -16.16
N ILE A 120 19.25 -7.92 -14.87
CA ILE A 120 20.57 -8.38 -14.43
C ILE A 120 20.85 -9.81 -14.90
N GLU A 121 19.89 -10.72 -14.74
CA GLU A 121 19.99 -12.10 -15.23
C GLU A 121 20.21 -12.13 -16.76
N ALA A 122 19.40 -11.39 -17.52
CA ALA A 122 19.47 -11.34 -18.97
C ALA A 122 20.79 -10.73 -19.49
N GLU A 123 21.28 -9.65 -18.88
CA GLU A 123 22.59 -9.06 -19.24
C GLU A 123 23.72 -10.05 -18.97
N ARG A 124 23.69 -10.76 -17.83
CA ARG A 124 24.70 -11.77 -17.50
C ARG A 124 24.73 -12.90 -18.55
N ASP A 125 23.56 -13.35 -19.00
CA ASP A 125 23.48 -14.38 -20.04
C ASP A 125 23.92 -13.85 -21.41
N ALA A 126 23.53 -12.63 -21.78
CA ALA A 126 23.98 -11.99 -23.02
C ALA A 126 25.50 -11.83 -23.07
N VAL A 127 26.12 -11.37 -21.97
CA VAL A 127 27.58 -11.25 -21.83
C VAL A 127 28.28 -12.61 -21.91
N ALA A 128 27.63 -13.68 -21.44
CA ALA A 128 28.12 -15.05 -21.56
C ALA A 128 27.93 -15.66 -22.97
N GLY A 129 27.49 -14.86 -23.95
CA GLY A 129 27.23 -15.31 -25.32
C GLY A 129 25.88 -15.99 -25.52
N ARG A 130 25.00 -15.98 -24.51
CA ARG A 130 23.63 -16.51 -24.54
C ARG A 130 22.62 -15.37 -24.54
N ALA A 131 22.64 -14.56 -25.60
CA ALA A 131 21.72 -13.43 -25.75
C ALA A 131 20.30 -13.93 -26.11
N ASP A 132 19.63 -14.54 -25.13
CA ASP A 132 18.23 -14.94 -25.24
C ASP A 132 17.34 -14.01 -24.42
N LEU A 133 16.49 -13.25 -25.10
CA LEU A 133 15.53 -12.33 -24.48
C LEU A 133 14.19 -13.02 -24.16
N HIS A 134 13.95 -14.26 -24.60
CA HIS A 134 12.70 -14.95 -24.33
C HIS A 134 12.37 -15.08 -22.83
N PRO A 135 13.33 -15.40 -21.93
CA PRO A 135 13.02 -15.54 -20.50
C PRO A 135 12.55 -14.23 -19.85
N ILE A 136 13.18 -13.10 -20.20
CA ILE A 136 12.78 -11.79 -19.65
C ILE A 136 11.46 -11.31 -20.23
N ILE A 137 11.22 -11.53 -21.53
CA ILE A 137 9.95 -11.20 -22.19
C ILE A 137 8.81 -12.04 -21.61
N ALA A 138 9.01 -13.35 -21.43
CA ALA A 138 8.02 -14.23 -20.81
C ALA A 138 7.72 -13.79 -19.37
N PHE A 139 8.74 -13.39 -18.62
CA PHE A 139 8.56 -12.84 -17.27
C PHE A 139 7.74 -11.54 -17.28
N TYR A 140 8.07 -10.60 -18.17
CA TYR A 140 7.33 -9.35 -18.30
C TYR A 140 5.86 -9.59 -18.70
N LYS A 141 5.60 -10.44 -19.71
CA LYS A 141 4.23 -10.80 -20.11
C LYS A 141 3.43 -11.42 -18.96
N ARG A 142 4.07 -12.26 -18.15
CA ARG A 142 3.44 -12.89 -16.98
C ARG A 142 3.07 -11.87 -15.91
N TRP A 143 3.92 -10.89 -15.63
CA TRP A 143 3.76 -10.00 -14.47
C TRP A 143 3.13 -8.64 -14.76
N ALA A 144 3.25 -8.13 -15.98
CA ALA A 144 2.79 -6.78 -16.34
C ALA A 144 1.27 -6.63 -16.19
N SER A 145 0.51 -7.61 -16.68
CA SER A 145 -0.96 -7.61 -16.63
C SER A 145 -1.55 -7.93 -15.25
N ILE A 146 -0.73 -8.39 -14.30
CA ILE A 146 -1.20 -8.80 -12.98
C ILE A 146 -1.30 -7.58 -12.07
N PRO A 147 -2.48 -7.23 -11.52
CA PRO A 147 -2.60 -6.15 -10.54
C PRO A 147 -1.73 -6.41 -9.31
N VAL A 148 -1.24 -5.35 -8.66
CA VAL A 148 -0.50 -5.49 -7.39
C VAL A 148 -1.45 -5.98 -6.30
N CYS A 149 -0.97 -6.82 -5.39
CA CYS A 149 -1.74 -7.25 -4.23
C CYS A 149 -2.17 -6.04 -3.39
N LEU A 150 -3.46 -5.93 -3.09
CA LEU A 150 -4.02 -4.89 -2.21
C LEU A 150 -3.79 -5.18 -0.72
N LYS A 151 -3.16 -6.30 -0.38
CA LYS A 151 -2.90 -6.74 1.00
C LYS A 151 -4.18 -6.84 1.85
N ASP A 152 -4.25 -6.02 2.89
CA ASP A 152 -5.30 -5.84 3.87
C ASP A 152 -6.44 -4.96 3.34
N ASP A 153 -6.24 -4.24 2.24
CA ASP A 153 -7.32 -3.53 1.57
C ASP A 153 -8.25 -4.51 0.83
N PRO A 154 -9.59 -4.33 0.94
CA PRO A 154 -10.56 -5.20 0.31
C PRO A 154 -10.50 -5.08 -1.22
N VAL A 155 -10.35 -6.22 -1.88
CA VAL A 155 -10.44 -6.35 -3.34
C VAL A 155 -11.92 -6.30 -3.75
N PRO A 156 -12.29 -5.48 -4.76
CA PRO A 156 -13.67 -5.35 -5.21
C PRO A 156 -14.31 -6.66 -5.69
N ALA A 157 -15.64 -6.69 -5.67
CA ALA A 157 -16.46 -7.75 -6.26
C ALA A 157 -16.14 -7.99 -7.74
N GLY A 158 -16.25 -9.25 -8.17
CA GLY A 158 -16.04 -9.64 -9.57
C GLY A 158 -14.57 -9.84 -9.96
N VAL A 159 -13.61 -9.50 -9.10
CA VAL A 159 -12.20 -9.83 -9.30
C VAL A 159 -11.96 -11.30 -8.94
N PRO A 160 -11.34 -12.11 -9.82
CA PRO A 160 -11.07 -13.51 -9.53
C PRO A 160 -9.96 -13.67 -8.49
N TYR A 161 -10.04 -14.73 -7.69
CA TYR A 161 -9.06 -15.12 -6.67
C TYR A 161 -8.97 -16.63 -6.56
N TYR A 162 -7.96 -17.10 -5.85
CA TYR A 162 -7.69 -18.52 -5.63
C TYR A 162 -8.03 -18.91 -4.20
N LYS A 163 -8.74 -20.02 -4.02
CA LYS A 163 -9.10 -20.57 -2.70
C LYS A 163 -8.84 -22.07 -2.59
N PHE A 164 -8.74 -22.57 -1.37
CA PHE A 164 -8.75 -24.02 -1.10
C PHE A 164 -10.16 -24.47 -0.76
N ALA A 165 -10.86 -25.05 -1.75
CA ALA A 165 -12.29 -25.31 -1.64
C ALA A 165 -12.66 -26.30 -0.53
N THR A 166 -11.82 -27.30 -0.29
CA THR A 166 -12.16 -28.42 0.60
C THR A 166 -11.76 -28.15 2.05
N PHE A 167 -10.51 -27.73 2.29
CA PHE A 167 -9.99 -27.68 3.66
C PHE A 167 -9.91 -26.27 4.26
N MET A 168 -9.89 -25.22 3.43
CA MET A 168 -9.79 -23.83 3.90
C MET A 168 -10.61 -22.87 3.01
N PRO A 169 -11.96 -22.97 3.01
CA PRO A 169 -12.79 -22.22 2.06
C PRO A 169 -12.81 -20.70 2.28
N MET A 170 -12.40 -20.23 3.47
CA MET A 170 -12.25 -18.81 3.78
C MET A 170 -10.96 -18.20 3.23
N PHE A 171 -10.00 -19.04 2.82
CA PHE A 171 -8.73 -18.58 2.28
C PHE A 171 -8.91 -17.94 0.91
N ALA A 172 -8.30 -16.78 0.70
CA ALA A 172 -8.28 -16.11 -0.59
C ALA A 172 -6.88 -15.60 -0.94
N ALA A 173 -6.40 -15.93 -2.14
CA ALA A 173 -5.17 -15.37 -2.71
C ALA A 173 -5.48 -14.65 -4.02
N CYS A 174 -5.05 -13.38 -4.13
CA CYS A 174 -5.15 -12.66 -5.40
C CYS A 174 -4.19 -13.23 -6.46
N GLN A 175 -4.39 -12.88 -7.73
CA GLN A 175 -3.54 -13.30 -8.86
C GLN A 175 -2.03 -13.03 -8.61
N HIS A 176 -1.70 -11.91 -7.97
CA HIS A 176 -0.32 -11.57 -7.63
C HIS A 176 0.33 -12.60 -6.71
N CYS A 177 -0.32 -12.89 -5.57
CA CYS A 177 0.20 -13.85 -4.60
C CYS A 177 0.15 -15.28 -5.15
N TYR A 178 -0.86 -15.64 -5.94
CA TYR A 178 -0.89 -16.91 -6.67
C TYR A 178 0.36 -17.09 -7.55
N THR A 179 0.65 -16.09 -8.38
CA THR A 179 1.77 -16.15 -9.32
C THR A 179 3.13 -16.12 -8.62
N ALA A 180 3.23 -15.42 -7.48
CA ALA A 180 4.46 -15.34 -6.69
C ALA A 180 4.77 -16.63 -5.93
N TYR A 181 3.77 -17.23 -5.29
CA TYR A 181 4.00 -18.25 -4.26
C TYR A 181 3.43 -19.63 -4.61
N PHE A 182 2.34 -19.71 -5.36
CA PHE A 182 1.65 -20.98 -5.65
C PHE A 182 2.08 -21.55 -6.99
N LEU A 183 2.14 -20.71 -8.02
CA LEU A 183 2.51 -21.14 -9.36
C LEU A 183 3.89 -21.81 -9.41
N PRO A 184 4.96 -21.29 -8.77
CA PRO A 184 6.26 -21.95 -8.77
C PRO A 184 6.23 -23.35 -8.15
N LEU A 185 5.38 -23.55 -7.12
CA LEU A 185 5.21 -24.86 -6.48
C LEU A 185 4.44 -25.83 -7.37
N LEU A 186 3.40 -25.35 -8.07
CA LEU A 186 2.61 -26.14 -9.03
C LEU A 186 3.43 -26.52 -10.28
N GLU A 187 4.32 -25.64 -10.73
CA GLU A 187 5.26 -25.90 -11.83
C GLU A 187 6.41 -26.84 -11.40
N SER A 188 6.61 -27.06 -10.09
CA SER A 188 7.64 -27.95 -9.56
C SER A 188 7.22 -29.42 -9.62
N THR A 189 8.20 -30.33 -9.79
CA THR A 189 7.96 -31.78 -9.79
C THR A 189 7.48 -32.33 -8.44
N ASN A 190 7.74 -31.59 -7.35
CA ASN A 190 7.43 -31.99 -5.97
C ASN A 190 6.31 -31.11 -5.37
N ALA A 191 5.30 -30.77 -6.18
CA ALA A 191 4.17 -29.97 -5.73
C ALA A 191 3.48 -30.64 -4.52
N PRO A 192 3.26 -29.91 -3.39
CA PRO A 192 2.55 -30.45 -2.25
C PRO A 192 1.16 -30.97 -2.65
N PRO A 193 0.73 -32.18 -2.20
CA PRO A 193 -0.49 -32.82 -2.70
C PRO A 193 -1.76 -31.98 -2.54
N PHE A 194 -1.80 -31.12 -1.51
CA PHE A 194 -2.94 -30.25 -1.20
C PHE A 194 -3.09 -29.08 -2.17
N MET A 195 -2.07 -28.74 -2.94
CA MET A 195 -2.12 -27.68 -3.95
C MET A 195 -3.14 -27.98 -5.06
N ARG A 196 -3.54 -29.25 -5.21
CA ARG A 196 -4.60 -29.68 -6.14
C ARG A 196 -6.00 -29.21 -5.76
N ASP A 197 -6.22 -28.84 -4.49
CA ASP A 197 -7.49 -28.28 -4.01
C ASP A 197 -7.60 -26.77 -4.29
N LEU A 198 -6.53 -26.13 -4.76
CA LEU A 198 -6.52 -24.71 -5.09
C LEU A 198 -7.33 -24.48 -6.37
N GLN A 199 -8.39 -23.68 -6.27
CA GLN A 199 -9.33 -23.40 -7.34
C GLN A 199 -9.47 -21.90 -7.57
N LEU A 200 -9.65 -21.51 -8.83
CA LEU A 200 -10.00 -20.14 -9.20
C LEU A 200 -11.51 -19.93 -8.97
N GLU A 201 -11.85 -18.86 -8.28
CA GLU A 201 -13.23 -18.43 -8.04
C GLU A 201 -13.39 -16.95 -8.38
N SER A 202 -14.61 -16.57 -8.77
CA SER A 202 -15.00 -15.16 -8.87
C SER A 202 -16.19 -14.95 -7.94
N ASN A 203 -15.97 -14.23 -6.83
CA ASN A 203 -17.01 -13.95 -5.86
C ASN A 203 -17.68 -12.60 -6.17
N SER A 204 -18.97 -12.52 -5.91
CA SER A 204 -19.75 -11.28 -5.96
C SER A 204 -19.50 -10.37 -4.75
N GLY A 205 -18.88 -10.86 -3.68
CA GLY A 205 -18.67 -10.12 -2.43
C GLY A 205 -17.31 -9.41 -2.26
N GLY A 206 -16.36 -9.63 -3.15
CA GLY A 206 -14.96 -9.22 -2.94
C GLY A 206 -14.21 -10.13 -1.95
N PHE A 207 -12.94 -9.82 -1.67
CA PHE A 207 -12.10 -10.60 -0.76
C PHE A 207 -10.93 -9.77 -0.21
N ILE A 208 -10.31 -10.21 0.89
CA ILE A 208 -9.00 -9.72 1.36
C ILE A 208 -7.98 -10.82 1.08
N CYS A 209 -6.78 -10.47 0.63
CA CYS A 209 -5.76 -11.48 0.35
C CYS A 209 -5.21 -12.07 1.67
N ASP A 210 -4.95 -13.37 1.74
CA ASP A 210 -4.37 -14.05 2.91
C ASP A 210 -2.86 -14.31 2.78
N MET A 211 -2.25 -13.83 1.70
CA MET A 211 -0.86 -14.13 1.35
C MET A 211 -0.01 -12.87 1.24
N TYR A 212 -0.38 -11.82 1.97
CA TYR A 212 0.37 -10.56 1.98
C TYR A 212 1.33 -10.40 3.14
N SER A 213 1.05 -11.05 4.28
CA SER A 213 1.91 -10.98 5.45
C SER A 213 3.10 -11.94 5.30
N PRO A 214 4.34 -11.49 5.57
CA PRO A 214 5.51 -12.36 5.68
C PRO A 214 5.30 -13.55 6.63
N ARG A 215 4.50 -13.37 7.68
CA ARG A 215 4.19 -14.42 8.65
C ARG A 215 3.25 -15.48 8.10
N GLN A 216 2.24 -15.08 7.33
CA GLN A 216 1.37 -16.04 6.64
C GLN A 216 2.15 -16.83 5.60
N LEU A 217 3.07 -16.16 4.88
CA LEU A 217 3.97 -16.80 3.93
C LEU A 217 4.87 -17.85 4.61
N SER A 218 5.45 -17.55 5.76
CA SER A 218 6.29 -18.52 6.47
C SER A 218 5.51 -19.75 6.95
N TRP A 219 4.25 -19.58 7.39
CA TRP A 219 3.38 -20.71 7.72
C TRP A 219 3.02 -21.55 6.50
N PHE A 220 2.79 -20.92 5.35
CA PHE A 220 2.55 -21.61 4.09
C PHE A 220 3.79 -22.39 3.64
N GLU A 221 4.98 -21.78 3.67
CA GLU A 221 6.24 -22.45 3.36
C GLU A 221 6.50 -23.66 4.26
N GLU A 222 6.27 -23.51 5.57
CA GLU A 222 6.35 -24.61 6.55
C GLU A 222 5.37 -25.74 6.20
N ALA A 223 4.13 -25.40 5.82
CA ALA A 223 3.12 -26.37 5.42
C ALA A 223 3.51 -27.09 4.12
N CYS A 224 4.08 -26.39 3.16
CA CYS A 224 4.60 -26.98 1.92
C CYS A 224 5.76 -27.95 2.20
N ALA A 225 6.64 -27.61 3.14
CA ALA A 225 7.79 -28.44 3.50
C ALA A 225 7.42 -29.68 4.32
N THR A 226 6.48 -29.56 5.25
CA THR A 226 6.10 -30.64 6.20
C THR A 226 4.86 -31.42 5.77
N ASN A 227 4.10 -30.90 4.81
CA ASN A 227 2.77 -31.38 4.43
C ASN A 227 1.75 -31.36 5.59
N ASP A 228 2.00 -30.57 6.65
CA ASP A 228 1.08 -30.38 7.78
C ASP A 228 0.05 -29.27 7.51
N ILE A 229 -0.94 -29.62 6.69
CA ILE A 229 -2.04 -28.74 6.31
C ILE A 229 -2.91 -28.37 7.51
N GLN A 230 -3.01 -29.26 8.50
CA GLN A 230 -3.85 -29.04 9.67
C GLN A 230 -3.25 -27.95 10.55
N ALA A 231 -1.94 -27.99 10.82
CA ALA A 231 -1.26 -26.93 11.55
C ALA A 231 -1.42 -25.57 10.85
N TRP A 232 -1.25 -25.52 9.52
CA TRP A 232 -1.45 -24.29 8.76
C TRP A 232 -2.88 -23.75 8.86
N LYS A 233 -3.87 -24.62 8.66
CA LYS A 233 -5.29 -24.27 8.82
C LYS A 233 -5.59 -23.70 10.20
N GLN A 234 -5.07 -24.31 11.27
CA GLN A 234 -5.29 -23.80 12.62
C GLN A 234 -4.67 -22.41 12.82
N LYS A 235 -3.47 -22.15 12.27
CA LYS A 235 -2.83 -20.83 12.34
C LYS A 235 -3.66 -19.76 11.61
N ILE A 236 -4.18 -20.06 10.42
CA ILE A 236 -5.02 -19.13 9.66
C ILE A 236 -6.35 -18.86 10.38
N LEU A 237 -7.03 -19.89 10.88
CA LEU A 237 -8.28 -19.73 11.62
C LEU A 237 -8.09 -18.95 12.93
N ALA A 238 -7.00 -19.21 13.66
CA ALA A 238 -6.68 -18.45 14.88
C ALA A 238 -6.40 -16.98 14.57
N ARG A 239 -5.69 -16.69 13.47
CA ARG A 239 -5.48 -15.32 12.99
C ARG A 239 -6.80 -14.63 12.65
N GLU A 240 -7.68 -15.30 11.91
CA GLU A 240 -8.98 -14.74 11.52
C GLU A 240 -9.87 -14.46 12.73
N ALA A 241 -9.93 -15.39 13.68
CA ALA A 241 -10.65 -15.17 14.95
C ALA A 241 -10.10 -13.94 15.70
N LYS A 242 -8.77 -13.78 15.72
CA LYS A 242 -8.15 -12.63 16.37
C LYS A 242 -8.37 -11.32 15.59
N PHE A 243 -8.35 -11.37 14.27
CA PHE A 243 -8.67 -10.23 13.41
C PHE A 243 -10.07 -9.70 13.70
N GLN A 244 -11.05 -10.60 13.81
CA GLN A 244 -12.43 -10.25 14.16
C GLN A 244 -12.53 -9.60 15.56
N GLU A 245 -11.85 -10.18 16.55
CA GLU A 245 -11.78 -9.62 17.90
C GLU A 245 -11.18 -8.20 17.91
N ILE A 246 -10.05 -8.01 17.24
CA ILE A 246 -9.35 -6.72 17.16
C ILE A 246 -10.18 -5.69 16.39
N ASN A 247 -10.77 -6.07 15.27
CA ASN A 247 -11.63 -5.18 14.49
C ASN A 247 -12.84 -4.69 15.30
N LEU A 248 -13.49 -5.59 16.04
CA LEU A 248 -14.58 -5.22 16.93
C LEU A 248 -14.10 -4.22 18.00
N ARG A 249 -12.93 -4.48 18.60
CA ARG A 249 -12.32 -3.58 19.59
C ARG A 249 -11.98 -2.20 18.99
N LEU A 250 -11.42 -2.16 17.78
CA LEU A 250 -11.11 -0.92 17.07
C LEU A 250 -12.39 -0.14 16.72
N GLN A 251 -13.45 -0.82 16.30
CA GLN A 251 -14.76 -0.19 16.05
C GLN A 251 -15.35 0.41 17.33
N GLN A 252 -15.27 -0.30 18.45
CA GLN A 252 -15.72 0.20 19.76
C GLN A 252 -14.92 1.43 20.18
N LEU A 253 -13.59 1.40 20.08
CA LEU A 253 -12.73 2.54 20.39
C LEU A 253 -13.04 3.75 19.50
N LYS A 254 -13.29 3.53 18.21
CA LYS A 254 -13.68 4.60 17.28
C LYS A 254 -15.02 5.23 17.67
N ALA A 255 -16.01 4.43 18.04
CA ALA A 255 -17.30 4.94 18.51
C ALA A 255 -17.18 5.72 19.82
N GLN A 256 -16.38 5.22 20.78
CA GLN A 256 -16.09 5.91 22.03
C GLN A 256 -15.37 7.24 21.80
N TYR A 257 -14.40 7.27 20.89
CA TYR A 257 -13.69 8.50 20.51
C TYR A 257 -14.67 9.55 19.97
N GLN A 258 -15.55 9.15 19.05
CA GLN A 258 -16.58 10.04 18.48
C GLN A 258 -17.55 10.54 19.56
N ALA A 259 -17.96 9.68 20.50
CA ALA A 259 -18.80 10.06 21.62
C ALA A 259 -18.12 11.09 22.53
N CYS A 260 -16.88 10.85 22.97
CA CYS A 260 -16.13 11.81 23.78
C CYS A 260 -15.90 13.14 23.07
N ASN A 261 -15.59 13.11 21.76
CA ASN A 261 -15.37 14.32 20.99
C ASN A 261 -16.66 15.15 20.82
N SER A 262 -17.80 14.49 20.57
CA SER A 262 -19.10 15.16 20.53
C SER A 262 -19.51 15.72 21.91
N GLN A 263 -19.22 15.00 22.99
CA GLN A 263 -19.45 15.47 24.36
C GLN A 263 -18.61 16.71 24.68
N ALA A 264 -17.33 16.72 24.30
CA ALA A 264 -16.45 17.88 24.47
C ALA A 264 -17.00 19.11 23.73
N TYR A 265 -17.45 18.92 22.49
CA TYR A 265 -18.07 19.98 21.70
C TYR A 265 -19.34 20.54 22.37
N MET A 266 -20.21 19.66 22.87
CA MET A 266 -21.44 20.06 23.58
C MET A 266 -21.13 20.88 24.83
N HIS A 267 -20.15 20.47 25.62
CA HIS A 267 -19.71 21.18 26.82
C HIS A 267 -19.11 22.55 26.51
N HIS A 268 -18.26 22.65 25.48
CA HIS A 268 -17.75 23.95 25.04
C HIS A 268 -18.87 24.88 24.56
N SER A 269 -19.85 24.35 23.81
CA SER A 269 -21.02 25.12 23.35
C SER A 269 -21.90 25.59 24.52
N GLN A 270 -22.14 24.73 25.52
CA GLN A 270 -22.86 25.10 26.74
C GLN A 270 -22.13 26.19 27.53
N GLY A 271 -20.80 26.09 27.62
CA GLY A 271 -19.97 27.12 28.26
C GLY A 271 -20.10 28.48 27.58
N GLN A 272 -20.00 28.52 26.25
CA GLN A 272 -20.19 29.76 25.47
C GLN A 272 -21.60 30.34 25.65
N THR A 273 -22.62 29.48 25.66
CA THR A 273 -24.01 29.91 25.86
C THR A 273 -24.22 30.51 27.25
N ALA A 274 -23.63 29.90 28.29
CA ALA A 274 -23.69 30.40 29.66
C ALA A 274 -22.97 31.76 29.81
N GLU A 275 -21.86 31.97 29.10
CA GLU A 275 -21.17 33.26 29.06
C GLU A 275 -22.02 34.33 28.37
N ILE A 276 -22.59 34.01 27.20
CA ILE A 276 -23.45 34.95 26.45
C ILE A 276 -24.69 35.31 27.28
N ASP A 277 -25.34 34.35 27.93
CA ASP A 277 -26.46 34.63 28.84
C ASP A 277 -26.00 35.52 30.00
N GLY A 278 -24.85 35.23 30.60
CA GLY A 278 -24.23 36.11 31.61
C GLY A 278 -24.05 37.56 31.13
N MET A 279 -23.52 37.76 29.92
CA MET A 279 -23.31 39.08 29.32
C MET A 279 -24.63 39.79 29.00
N LEU A 280 -25.59 39.09 28.40
CA LEU A 280 -26.91 39.66 28.07
C LEU A 280 -27.67 40.09 29.32
N GLN A 281 -27.59 39.32 30.40
CA GLN A 281 -28.18 39.71 31.68
C GLN A 281 -27.50 40.94 32.26
N ALA A 282 -26.16 41.00 32.26
CA ALA A 282 -25.43 42.18 32.71
C ALA A 282 -25.84 43.45 31.93
N GLY A 283 -25.95 43.37 30.61
CA GLY A 283 -26.37 44.50 29.76
C GLY A 283 -27.83 44.93 29.93
N ARG A 284 -28.74 44.04 30.36
CA ARG A 284 -30.14 44.40 30.67
C ARG A 284 -30.26 45.26 31.94
N TRP A 285 -29.32 45.13 32.88
CA TRP A 285 -29.33 45.91 34.12
C TRP A 285 -28.91 47.37 33.92
N ASP A 286 -28.01 47.65 32.98
CA ASP A 286 -27.67 49.03 32.60
C ASP A 286 -28.90 49.81 32.08
N ALA A 287 -30.02 49.12 31.78
CA ALA A 287 -31.24 49.70 31.24
C ALA A 287 -32.46 49.73 32.19
N GLY A 288 -32.46 49.12 33.40
CA GLY A 288 -33.64 49.22 34.28
C GLY A 288 -33.68 48.47 35.62
N ALA A 289 -34.15 49.20 36.65
CA ALA A 289 -34.84 48.78 37.89
C ALA A 289 -34.13 47.88 38.93
N TRP A 290 -33.75 48.52 40.05
CA TRP A 290 -33.11 48.04 41.28
C TRP A 290 -33.96 47.11 42.18
N TYR A 291 -34.29 45.88 41.79
CA TYR A 291 -34.84 44.91 42.78
C TYR A 291 -34.43 43.46 42.46
N ASN A 292 -33.18 43.07 42.80
CA ASN A 292 -32.68 41.75 43.24
C ASN A 292 -31.15 41.62 42.98
N ALA A 293 -30.41 40.98 43.92
CA ALA A 293 -28.94 40.99 43.98
C ALA A 293 -28.23 40.41 42.72
N PRO A 294 -27.52 41.24 41.92
CA PRO A 294 -26.88 40.84 40.66
C PRO A 294 -25.68 39.90 40.81
N ALA A 295 -24.91 40.05 41.90
CA ALA A 295 -23.65 39.33 42.09
C ALA A 295 -23.83 37.81 42.13
N LEU A 296 -24.92 37.33 42.74
CA LEU A 296 -25.21 35.90 42.85
C LEU A 296 -25.49 35.24 41.49
N ARG A 297 -26.24 35.90 40.60
CA ARG A 297 -26.67 35.29 39.33
C ARG A 297 -25.60 35.34 38.25
N SER A 298 -24.82 36.42 38.20
CA SER A 298 -23.61 36.49 37.37
C SER A 298 -22.56 35.46 37.81
N ALA A 299 -22.39 35.25 39.12
CA ALA A 299 -21.51 34.22 39.65
C ALA A 299 -21.98 32.81 39.28
N ILE A 300 -23.29 32.53 39.30
CA ILE A 300 -23.86 31.24 38.87
C ILE A 300 -23.61 30.98 37.38
N ASN A 301 -23.77 31.98 36.50
CA ASN A 301 -23.52 31.80 35.07
C ASN A 301 -22.03 31.61 34.76
N HIS A 302 -21.15 32.30 35.49
CA HIS A 302 -19.70 32.10 35.39
C HIS A 302 -19.27 30.71 35.87
N ASP A 303 -19.83 30.24 36.99
CA ASP A 303 -19.58 28.89 37.53
C ASP A 303 -20.05 27.79 36.56
N ARG A 304 -21.22 27.98 35.93
CA ARG A 304 -21.71 27.08 34.87
C ARG A 304 -20.80 27.07 33.65
N ALA A 305 -20.32 28.23 33.21
CA ALA A 305 -19.40 28.32 32.08
C ALA A 305 -18.06 27.61 32.39
N ASN A 306 -17.50 27.82 33.58
CA ASN A 306 -16.27 27.16 34.02
C ASN A 306 -16.46 25.65 34.18
N THR A 307 -17.57 25.21 34.77
CA THR A 307 -17.90 23.79 34.91
C THR A 307 -18.02 23.12 33.54
N ALA A 308 -18.73 23.74 32.60
CA ALA A 308 -18.86 23.24 31.25
C ALA A 308 -17.50 23.19 30.53
N ARG A 309 -16.65 24.21 30.66
CA ARG A 309 -15.27 24.18 30.11
C ARG A 309 -14.44 23.03 30.69
N ASN A 310 -14.42 22.87 32.01
CA ASN A 310 -13.68 21.80 32.67
C ASN A 310 -14.16 20.42 32.23
N GLN A 311 -15.48 20.23 32.08
CA GLN A 311 -16.04 18.99 31.56
C GLN A 311 -15.69 18.76 30.08
N GLY A 312 -15.63 19.82 29.28
CA GLY A 312 -15.15 19.77 27.89
C GLY A 312 -13.69 19.33 27.80
N GLU A 313 -12.81 19.92 28.60
CA GLU A 313 -11.39 19.55 28.67
C GLU A 313 -11.18 18.10 29.12
N GLN A 314 -11.94 17.65 30.13
CA GLN A 314 -11.91 16.25 30.57
C GLN A 314 -12.33 15.29 29.45
N ALA A 315 -13.40 15.61 28.71
CA ALA A 315 -13.86 14.81 27.58
C ALA A 315 -12.82 14.77 26.44
N MET A 316 -12.11 15.87 26.18
CA MET A 316 -11.00 15.90 25.21
C MET A 316 -9.82 15.04 25.66
N LEU A 317 -9.42 15.10 26.93
CA LEU A 317 -8.36 14.24 27.47
C LEU A 317 -8.74 12.75 27.34
N GLN A 318 -10.00 12.41 27.62
CA GLN A 318 -10.49 11.05 27.43
C GLN A 318 -10.43 10.62 25.95
N ALA A 319 -10.82 11.50 25.02
CA ALA A 319 -10.71 11.24 23.59
C ALA A 319 -9.25 10.98 23.16
N GLN A 320 -8.29 11.74 23.68
CA GLN A 320 -6.86 11.54 23.41
C GLN A 320 -6.36 10.18 23.92
N LEU A 321 -6.76 9.77 25.13
CA LEU A 321 -6.42 8.45 25.67
C LEU A 321 -7.01 7.32 24.82
N ILE A 322 -8.26 7.47 24.36
CA ILE A 322 -8.90 6.50 23.46
C ILE A 322 -8.15 6.40 22.14
N SER A 323 -7.76 7.54 21.55
CA SER A 323 -6.95 7.57 20.31
C SER A 323 -5.63 6.84 20.49
N ARG A 324 -4.93 7.06 21.62
CA ARG A 324 -3.68 6.35 21.91
C ARG A 324 -3.89 4.84 22.07
N ASN A 325 -4.98 4.44 22.72
CA ASN A 325 -5.34 3.03 22.85
C ASN A 325 -5.67 2.40 21.50
N TYR A 326 -6.30 3.15 20.59
CA TYR A 326 -6.56 2.72 19.22
C TYR A 326 -5.24 2.41 18.50
N ASP A 327 -4.27 3.32 18.55
CA ASP A 327 -2.96 3.14 17.93
C ASP A 327 -2.19 1.94 18.52
N LEU A 328 -2.29 1.72 19.84
CA LEU A 328 -1.67 0.58 20.50
C LEU A 328 -2.26 -0.76 20.05
N VAL A 329 -3.59 -0.84 19.88
CA VAL A 329 -4.26 -2.04 19.39
C VAL A 329 -3.89 -2.32 17.93
N GLN A 330 -3.80 -1.27 17.09
CA GLN A 330 -3.31 -1.43 15.72
C GLN A 330 -1.86 -1.95 15.68
N LYS A 331 -1.00 -1.39 16.53
CA LYS A 331 0.39 -1.84 16.64
C LYS A 331 0.50 -3.29 17.12
N GLU A 332 -0.31 -3.67 18.12
CA GLU A 332 -0.38 -5.05 18.63
C GLU A 332 -0.75 -6.03 17.51
N TRP A 333 -1.70 -5.67 16.63
CA TRP A 333 -2.04 -6.49 15.46
C TRP A 333 -0.85 -6.68 14.53
N THR A 334 -0.21 -5.58 14.10
CA THR A 334 0.91 -5.65 13.16
C THR A 334 2.09 -6.42 13.76
N ASP A 335 2.45 -6.19 15.03
CA ASP A 335 3.60 -6.84 15.66
C ASP A 335 3.36 -8.36 15.90
N MET A 336 2.13 -8.77 16.19
CA MET A 336 1.82 -10.16 16.56
C MET A 336 1.22 -11.02 15.44
N TYR A 337 0.66 -10.43 14.38
CA TYR A 337 -0.12 -11.16 13.39
C TYR A 337 0.17 -10.80 11.93
N GLU A 338 0.98 -9.78 11.66
CA GLU A 338 1.48 -9.44 10.32
C GLU A 338 2.98 -9.69 10.17
#